data_AF-A0A411PG24-F1
#
_entry.id   AF-A0A411PG24-F1
#
_cell.length_a   1.000
_cell.length_b   1.000
_cell.length_c   1.000
_cell.angle_alpha   90.00
_cell.angle_beta   90.00
_cell.angle_gamma   90.00
#
_symmetry.space_group_name_H-M   'P 1'
#
loop_
_entity.id
_entity.type
_entity.pdbx_description
1 polymer ?
#
loop_
_entity_poly.entity_id
_entity_poly.type
_entity_poly.pdbx_seq_one_letter_code
_entity_poly.pdbx_strand_id
1 'polypeptide(L)' 'MSFETIMVAIAMVLILEGIGPMIFPEQWKNYLLEISKQNQNVLRRLGGSLFTAGVVLLIIFS' A
#
# COMPACT_ATOMS: atom_id res chain seq x y z
N MET A 1 10.30 18.84 -6.71
CA MET A 1 10.17 18.26 -5.35
C MET A 1 11.48 18.43 -4.61
N SER A 2 11.46 18.89 -3.36
CA SER A 2 12.66 18.92 -2.51
C SER A 2 12.93 17.53 -1.93
N PHE A 3 14.17 17.27 -1.50
CA PHE A 3 14.56 16.02 -0.86
C PHE A 3 13.72 15.73 0.40
N GLU A 4 13.41 16.77 1.17
CA GLU A 4 12.58 16.70 2.37
C GLU A 4 11.18 16.15 2.07
N THR A 5 10.53 16.62 1.00
CA THR A 5 9.20 16.12 0.59
C THR A 5 9.23 14.63 0.26
N ILE A 6 10.29 14.16 -0.41
CA ILE A 6 10.46 12.75 -0.74
C ILE A 6 10.63 11.92 0.55
N MET A 7 11.44 12.41 1.51
CA MET A 7 11.63 11.74 2.79
C MET A 7 10.32 11.66 3.59
N VAL A 8 9.50 12.72 3.59
CA VAL A 8 8.18 12.72 4.24
C VAL A 8 7.22 11.73 3.59
N ALA A 9 7.19 11.67 2.25
CA ALA A 9 6.36 10.69 1.54
C ALA A 9 6.74 9.25 1.89
N ILE A 10 8.04 8.94 1.93
CA ILE A 10 8.55 7.62 2.34
C ILE A 10 8.18 7.33 3.80
N ALA A 11 8.36 8.29 4.71
CA ALA A 11 8.01 8.13 6.12
C ALA A 11 6.51 7.80 6.30
N MET A 12 5.62 8.48 5.56
CA MET A 12 4.18 8.19 5.60
C MET A 12 3.87 6.75 5.16
N VAL A 13 4.47 6.29 4.06
CA VAL A 13 4.28 4.90 3.57
C VAL A 13 4.73 3.89 4.62
N LEU A 14 5.90 4.09 5.24
CA LEU A 14 6.41 3.20 6.28
C LEU A 14 5.51 3.14 7.52
N ILE A 15 4.98 4.28 7.95
CA ILE A 15 4.04 4.33 9.08
C ILE A 15 2.76 3.55 8.74
N LEU A 16 2.18 3.80 7.55
CA LEU A 16 0.95 3.13 7.13
C LEU A 16 1.12 1.61 6.99
N GLU A 17 2.20 1.16 6.37
CA GLU A 17 2.52 -0.27 6.25
C GLU A 17 2.84 -0.91 7.60
N GLY A 18 3.44 -0.17 8.54
CA GLY A 18 3.77 -0.65 9.89
C GLY A 18 2.57 -0.77 10.82
N ILE A 19 1.51 0.01 10.61
CA ILE A 19 0.31 0.02 11.47
C ILE A 19 -0.39 -1.35 11.49
N GLY A 20 -0.58 -1.97 10.32
CA GLY A 20 -1.23 -3.28 10.20
C GLY A 20 -0.64 -4.36 11.12
N PRO A 21 0.65 -4.69 10.98
CA PRO A 21 1.30 -5.69 11.83
C PRO A 21 1.49 -5.23 13.28
N MET A 22 1.61 -3.93 13.55
CA MET A 22 1.84 -3.42 14.91
C MET A 22 0.57 -3.48 15.78
N ILE A 23 -0.59 -3.10 15.23
CA ILE A 23 -1.84 -3.03 16.00
C ILE A 23 -2.56 -4.38 16.02
N PHE A 24 -2.58 -5.11 14.90
CA PHE A 24 -3.36 -6.35 14.75
C PHE A 24 -2.53 -7.46 14.09
N PRO A 25 -1.49 -8.00 14.75
CA PRO A 25 -0.54 -8.92 14.14
C PRO A 25 -1.18 -10.22 13.63
N GLU A 26 -2.13 -10.80 14.37
CA GLU A 26 -2.77 -12.06 14.01
C GLU A 26 -3.76 -11.89 12.85
N GLN A 27 -4.58 -10.84 12.89
CA GLN A 27 -5.52 -10.51 11.82
C GLN A 27 -4.78 -10.12 10.54
N TRP A 28 -3.70 -9.35 10.66
CA TRP A 28 -2.84 -8.97 9.53
C TRP A 28 -2.20 -10.20 8.88
N LYS A 29 -1.68 -11.13 9.69
CA LYS A 29 -1.12 -12.40 9.18
C LYS A 29 -2.17 -13.22 8.43
N ASN A 30 -3.37 -13.36 8.98
CA ASN A 30 -4.46 -14.11 8.34
C ASN A 30 -4.91 -13.43 7.04
N TYR A 31 -5.01 -12.10 7.02
CA TYR A 31 -5.32 -11.32 5.82
C TYR A 31 -4.29 -11.54 4.70
N LEU A 32 -2.98 -11.47 5.02
CA LEU A 32 -1.92 -11.74 4.04
C LEU A 32 -1.97 -13.18 3.51
N LEU A 33 -2.28 -14.17 4.37
CA LEU A 33 -2.45 -15.56 3.95
C LEU A 33 -3.65 -15.73 3.00
N GLU A 34 -4.76 -15.06 3.26
CA GLU A 34 -5.92 -15.07 2.36
C GLU A 34 -5.58 -14.42 1.00
N ILE A 35 -4.88 -13.30 0.99
CA ILE A 35 -4.40 -12.65 -0.24
C ILE A 35 -3.48 -13.58 -1.03
N SER A 36 -2.55 -14.26 -0.36
CA SER A 36 -1.61 -15.17 -1.03
C SER A 36 -2.28 -16.37 -1.71
N LYS A 37 -3.48 -16.74 -1.26
CA LYS A 37 -4.28 -17.81 -1.84
C LYS A 37 -5.14 -17.35 -3.02
N GLN A 38 -5.27 -16.05 -3.25
CA GLN A 38 -6.04 -15.52 -4.37
C GLN A 38 -5.34 -15.83 -5.70
N ASN A 39 -6.14 -15.97 -6.76
CA ASN A 39 -5.62 -16.15 -8.11
C ASN A 39 -4.72 -14.96 -8.50
N GLN A 40 -3.59 -15.24 -9.14
CA GLN A 40 -2.63 -14.23 -9.60
C GLN A 40 -3.26 -13.12 -10.44
N ASN A 41 -4.31 -13.42 -11.22
CA ASN A 41 -5.04 -12.41 -11.98
C ASN A 41 -5.81 -11.43 -11.07
N VAL A 42 -6.38 -11.92 -9.96
CA VAL A 42 -7.06 -11.08 -8.97
C VAL A 42 -6.05 -10.22 -8.23
N LEU A 43 -4.91 -10.79 -7.83
CA LEU A 43 -3.83 -10.05 -7.18
C LEU A 43 -3.28 -8.92 -8.08
N ARG A 44 -3.07 -9.19 -9.38
CA ARG A 44 -2.68 -8.18 -10.36
C ARG A 44 -3.73 -7.09 -10.55
N ARG A 45 -5.02 -7.42 -10.53
CA ARG A 45 -6.10 -6.43 -10.65
C ARG A 45 -6.19 -5.55 -9.42
N LEU A 46 -6.09 -6.13 -8.21
CA LEU A 46 -6.04 -5.37 -6.96
C LEU A 46 -4.86 -4.40 -6.96
N GLY A 47 -3.64 -4.92 -7.13
CA GLY A 47 -2.42 -4.08 -7.17
C GLY A 47 -2.46 -3.04 -8.29
N GLY A 48 -2.96 -3.42 -9.47
CA GLY A 48 -3.13 -2.51 -10.61
C GLY A 48 -4.11 -1.38 -10.30
N SER A 49 -5.26 -1.68 -9.70
CA SER A 49 -6.25 -0.65 -9.35
C SER A 49 -5.74 0.34 -8.30
N LEU A 50 -5.02 -0.13 -7.28
CA LEU A 50 -4.36 0.70 -6.27
C LEU A 50 -3.29 1.59 -6.89
N PHE A 51 -2.45 1.03 -7.76
CA PHE A 51 -1.43 1.79 -8.49
C PHE A 51 -2.05 2.86 -9.38
N THR A 52 -3.06 2.51 -10.18
CA THR A 52 -3.75 3.47 -11.07
C THR A 52 -4.41 4.58 -10.27
N ALA A 53 -5.11 4.26 -9.17
CA ALA A 53 -5.70 5.27 -8.29
C ALA A 53 -4.64 6.22 -7.70
N GLY A 54 -3.52 5.67 -7.23
CA GLY A 54 -2.38 6.46 -6.73
C GLY A 54 -1.79 7.40 -7.78
N VAL A 55 -1.62 6.92 -9.02
CA VAL A 55 -1.15 7.74 -10.15
C VAL A 55 -2.14 8.85 -10.48
N VAL A 56 -3.44 8.56 -10.49
CA VAL A 56 -4.48 9.57 -10.73
C VAL A 56 -4.45 10.66 -9.65
N LEU A 57 -4.36 10.27 -8.38
CA LEU A 57 -4.23 11.22 -7.27
C LEU A 57 -2.95 12.06 -7.40
N LEU A 58 -1.82 11.44 -7.75
CA LEU A 58 -0.56 12.15 -7.97
C LEU A 58 -0.72 13.20 -9.09
N ILE A 59 -1.31 12.85 -10.22
CA ILE A 59 -1.50 13.78 -11.35
C ILE A 59 -2.41 14.96 -10.99
N ILE A 60 -3.44 14.73 -10.16
CA ILE A 60 -4.41 15.77 -9.79
C ILE A 60 -3.86 16.74 -8.73
N PHE A 61 -3.05 16.25 -7.78
CA PHE A 61 -2.65 17.01 -6.59
C PHE A 61 -1.16 17.37 -6.50
N SER A 62 -0.32 16.88 -7.43
CA SER A 62 1.10 17.26 -7.57
C SER A 62 1.29 18.39 -8.57
#